data_AF-A0A7Y0PW09-F1
#
_entry.id   AF-A0A7Y0PW09-F1
#
_cell.length_a   1.000
_cell.length_b   1.000
_cell.length_c   1.000
_cell.angle_alpha   90.00
_cell.angle_beta   90.00
_cell.angle_gamma   90.00
#
_symmetry.space_group_name_H-M   'P 1'
#
loop_
_entity.id
_entity.type
_entity.pdbx_description
1 polymer ?
#
loop_
_entity_poly.entity_id
_entity_poly.type
_entity_poly.pdbx_seq_one_letter_code
_entity_poly.pdbx_strand_id
1 'polypeptide(L)'
;MNPIAEFLGEWIDTPFMRELFLACPKAAFQTKVGVPEEIEMSIIEHDDNYVKFKASIPIKPLSEYDRHGRQIIDRRLKKCPVMNISEGEMINDPIAKLKEFGIRVPEDIEIVKDDDPNGYIHYICNITL
;
A
#
# COMPACT_ATOMS: atom_id res chain seq x y z
N MET A 1 -18.13 -3.86 3.68
CA MET A 1 -17.28 -3.29 4.74
C MET A 1 -15.96 -2.94 4.06
N ASN A 2 -15.37 -1.76 4.30
CA ASN A 2 -14.10 -1.40 3.66
C ASN A 2 -13.00 -2.30 4.26
N PRO A 3 -12.34 -3.17 3.49
CA PRO A 3 -11.34 -4.11 4.00
C PRO A 3 -10.09 -3.42 4.55
N ILE A 4 -9.83 -2.18 4.15
CA ILE A 4 -8.78 -1.36 4.76
C ILE A 4 -9.23 -0.88 6.14
N ALA A 5 -10.47 -0.45 6.31
CA ALA A 5 -11.01 -0.11 7.63
C ALA A 5 -11.05 -1.35 8.55
N GLU A 6 -11.32 -2.54 8.03
CA GLU A 6 -11.26 -3.79 8.79
C GLU A 6 -9.82 -4.18 9.16
N PHE A 7 -8.85 -4.00 8.24
CA PHE A 7 -7.43 -4.20 8.51
C PHE A 7 -6.91 -3.23 9.58
N LEU A 8 -7.35 -1.97 9.50
CA LEU A 8 -7.02 -0.93 10.47
C LEU A 8 -7.74 -1.18 11.80
N GLY A 9 -8.96 -1.71 11.79
CA GLY A 9 -9.73 -2.19 12.94
C GLY A 9 -9.66 -1.26 14.16
N GLU A 10 -9.63 -1.87 15.35
CA GLU A 10 -9.42 -1.15 16.62
C GLU A 10 -8.00 -0.55 16.76
N TRP A 11 -7.09 -0.90 15.85
CA TRP A 11 -5.68 -0.52 16.00
C TRP A 11 -5.46 0.99 15.83
N ILE A 12 -6.26 1.65 14.98
CA ILE A 12 -6.22 3.11 14.83
C ILE A 12 -7.14 3.83 15.83
N ASP A 13 -7.89 3.11 16.66
CA ASP A 13 -8.83 3.70 17.61
C ASP A 13 -8.14 4.23 18.86
N THR A 14 -6.88 3.85 19.09
CA THR A 14 -6.08 4.49 20.13
C THR A 14 -5.59 5.87 19.67
N PRO A 15 -5.64 6.91 20.52
CA PRO A 15 -5.19 8.25 20.15
C PRO A 15 -3.77 8.29 19.59
N PHE A 16 -2.84 7.56 20.21
CA PHE A 16 -1.45 7.49 19.77
C PHE A 16 -1.31 6.88 18.38
N MET A 17 -1.98 5.76 18.10
CA MET A 17 -1.87 5.13 16.78
C MET A 17 -2.58 5.95 15.71
N ARG A 18 -3.68 6.62 16.05
CA ARG A 18 -4.36 7.57 15.15
C ARG A 18 -3.41 8.71 14.77
N GLU A 19 -2.79 9.34 15.76
CA GLU A 19 -1.80 10.41 15.54
C GLU A 19 -0.61 9.91 14.70
N LEU A 20 -0.07 8.73 15.02
CA LEU A 20 1.04 8.14 14.28
C LEU A 20 0.65 7.82 12.83
N PHE A 21 -0.54 7.27 12.60
CA PHE A 21 -1.03 6.97 11.26
C PHE A 21 -1.23 8.25 10.43
N LEU A 22 -1.79 9.30 11.03
CA LEU A 22 -2.00 10.57 10.35
C LEU A 22 -0.68 11.30 10.06
N ALA A 23 0.30 11.23 10.96
CA ALA A 23 1.59 11.89 10.79
C ALA A 23 2.59 11.10 9.93
N CYS A 24 2.63 9.78 10.10
CA CYS A 24 3.59 8.88 9.46
C CYS A 24 2.96 7.49 9.23
N PRO A 25 2.10 7.35 8.20
CA PRO A 25 1.34 6.11 7.98
C PRO A 25 2.24 4.89 7.74
N LYS A 26 3.42 5.09 7.14
CA LYS A 26 4.40 4.01 6.96
C LYS A 26 4.90 3.46 8.30
N ALA A 27 5.28 4.35 9.22
CA ALA A 27 5.75 3.95 10.55
C ALA A 27 4.63 3.26 11.33
N ALA A 28 3.39 3.75 11.21
CA ALA A 28 2.23 3.06 11.78
C ALA A 28 2.14 1.62 11.22
N PHE A 29 2.03 1.43 9.90
CA PHE A 29 1.89 0.09 9.32
C PHE A 29 3.04 -0.85 9.72
N GLN A 30 4.27 -0.33 9.82
CA GLN A 30 5.44 -1.08 10.26
C GLN A 30 5.33 -1.63 11.69
N THR A 31 4.48 -1.09 12.55
CA THR A 31 4.23 -1.68 13.88
C THR A 31 3.43 -2.98 13.81
N LYS A 32 2.76 -3.26 12.68
CA LYS A 32 1.86 -4.41 12.51
C LYS A 32 2.33 -5.38 11.42
N VAL A 33 2.81 -4.85 10.29
CA VAL A 33 3.26 -5.62 9.14
C VAL A 33 4.56 -5.04 8.59
N GLY A 34 5.44 -5.90 8.08
CA GLY A 34 6.63 -5.41 7.37
C GLY A 34 6.21 -4.62 6.12
N VAL A 35 6.57 -3.34 6.06
CA VAL A 35 6.36 -2.49 4.88
C VAL A 35 7.70 -2.28 4.18
N PRO A 36 7.84 -2.72 2.92
CA PRO A 36 9.04 -2.46 2.12
C PRO A 36 9.41 -0.99 1.99
N GLU A 37 10.70 -0.70 1.81
CA GLU A 37 11.24 0.67 1.82
C GLU A 37 10.75 1.52 0.64
N GLU A 38 10.56 0.90 -0.52
CA GLU A 38 10.10 1.56 -1.74
C GLU A 38 8.62 1.96 -1.75
N ILE A 39 7.81 1.37 -0.86
CA ILE A 39 6.38 1.70 -0.81
C ILE A 39 6.25 3.03 -0.10
N GLU A 40 5.78 4.04 -0.83
CA GLU A 40 5.50 5.34 -0.25
C GLU A 40 4.07 5.35 0.29
N MET A 41 3.90 5.91 1.48
CA MET A 41 2.60 6.00 2.14
C MET A 41 2.41 7.43 2.62
N SER A 42 1.23 7.99 2.35
CA SER A 42 0.92 9.38 2.67
C SER A 42 -0.57 9.55 2.96
N ILE A 43 -0.88 10.54 3.79
CA ILE A 43 -2.24 11.07 3.92
C ILE A 43 -2.37 12.22 2.93
N ILE A 44 -3.39 12.17 2.06
CA ILE A 44 -3.68 13.23 1.09
C ILE A 44 -4.48 14.35 1.77
N GLU A 45 -5.53 13.95 2.50
CA GLU A 45 -6.44 14.84 3.23
C GLU A 45 -7.07 14.05 4.37
N HIS A 46 -7.44 14.72 5.46
CA HIS A 46 -8.21 14.11 6.54
C HIS A 46 -9.00 15.16 7.33
N ASP A 47 -10.05 14.70 8.00
CA ASP A 47 -10.79 15.41 9.05
C ASP A 47 -11.04 14.46 10.24
N ASP A 48 -11.96 14.82 11.14
CA ASP A 48 -12.25 14.06 12.35
C ASP A 48 -12.83 12.65 12.09
N ASN A 49 -13.51 12.46 10.95
CA ASN A 49 -14.23 11.22 10.62
C ASN A 49 -13.73 10.55 9.32
N TYR A 50 -12.84 11.20 8.58
CA TYR A 50 -12.42 10.74 7.26
C TYR A 50 -10.93 10.92 7.04
N VAL A 51 -10.32 9.92 6.39
CA VAL A 51 -8.92 9.96 5.93
C VAL A 51 -8.85 9.48 4.50
N LYS A 52 -8.26 10.29 3.62
CA LYS A 52 -7.84 9.88 2.29
C LYS A 52 -6.38 9.43 2.34
N PHE A 53 -6.19 8.12 2.35
CA PHE A 53 -4.88 7.49 2.42
C PHE A 53 -4.41 7.08 1.02
N LYS A 54 -3.10 7.24 0.77
CA LYS A 54 -2.45 6.81 -0.48
C LYS A 54 -1.24 5.95 -0.18
N ALA A 55 -1.20 4.77 -0.82
CA ALA A 55 0.00 3.94 -0.94
C ALA A 55 0.48 3.93 -2.41
N SER A 56 1.76 4.16 -2.64
CA SER A 56 2.38 4.19 -3.97
C SER A 56 3.39 3.05 -4.08
N ILE A 57 3.21 2.19 -5.08
CA ILE A 57 4.13 1.10 -5.40
C ILE A 57 4.87 1.48 -6.68
N PRO A 58 6.21 1.44 -6.71
CA PRO A 58 6.95 1.82 -7.92
C PRO A 58 6.63 0.83 -9.06
N ILE A 59 6.45 1.35 -10.28
CA ILE A 59 6.17 0.54 -11.47
C ILE A 59 7.32 -0.43 -11.75
N LYS A 60 8.55 0.00 -11.44
CA LYS A 60 9.74 -0.86 -11.47
C LYS A 60 10.25 -1.05 -10.05
N PRO A 61 10.42 -2.30 -9.59
CA PRO A 61 11.01 -2.55 -8.29
C PRO A 61 12.42 -1.98 -8.21
N LEU A 62 12.79 -1.45 -7.03
CA LEU A 62 14.16 -1.03 -6.76
C LEU A 62 15.04 -2.26 -6.87
N SER A 63 15.86 -2.26 -7.92
CA SER A 63 16.79 -3.34 -8.15
C SER A 63 18.01 -3.12 -7.27
N GLU A 64 18.19 -3.96 -6.26
CA GLU A 64 19.52 -4.07 -5.65
C GLU A 64 20.45 -4.72 -6.67
N TYR A 65 21.61 -4.13 -6.91
CA TYR A 65 22.65 -4.73 -7.74
C TYR A 65 23.76 -5.24 -6.84
N ASP A 66 24.24 -6.45 -7.09
CA ASP A 66 25.41 -6.94 -6.38
C ASP A 66 26.67 -6.18 -6.82
N ARG A 67 27.78 -6.41 -6.11
CA ARG A 67 29.09 -5.82 -6.43
C ARG A 67 29.61 -6.16 -7.85
N HIS A 68 28.94 -7.06 -8.56
CA HIS A 68 29.26 -7.48 -9.94
C HIS A 68 28.27 -6.90 -10.96
N GLY A 69 27.38 -5.98 -10.55
CA GLY A 69 26.38 -5.35 -11.42
C GLY A 69 25.23 -6.28 -11.81
N ARG A 70 25.09 -7.43 -11.16
CA ARG A 70 23.96 -8.33 -11.39
C ARG A 70 22.80 -7.88 -10.53
N GLN A 71 21.62 -7.81 -11.13
CA GLN A 71 20.39 -7.56 -10.39
C GLN A 71 20.22 -8.69 -9.35
N ILE A 72 20.29 -8.33 -8.08
CA ILE A 72 19.88 -9.17 -6.97
C ILE A 72 18.37 -9.29 -7.12
N ILE A 73 17.90 -10.48 -7.46
CA ILE A 73 16.48 -10.76 -7.50
C ILE A 73 15.99 -10.70 -6.05
N ASP A 74 15.35 -9.57 -5.79
CA ASP A 74 14.77 -9.01 -4.59
C ASP A 74 14.45 -9.97 -3.44
N ARG A 75 14.86 -9.57 -2.22
CA ARG A 75 14.50 -10.19 -0.94
C ARG A 75 13.18 -9.64 -0.38
N ARG A 76 12.39 -8.88 -1.15
CA ARG A 76 10.98 -8.60 -0.80
C ARG A 76 10.25 -9.90 -0.54
N LEU A 77 9.26 -9.84 0.36
CA LEU A 77 8.25 -10.88 0.51
C LEU A 77 7.75 -11.23 -0.90
N LYS A 78 8.18 -12.37 -1.46
CA LYS A 78 7.84 -12.83 -2.81
C LYS A 78 6.32 -12.83 -3.06
N LYS A 79 5.54 -12.76 -1.98
CA LYS A 79 4.10 -12.65 -1.92
C LYS A 79 3.68 -11.77 -0.76
N CYS A 80 2.64 -10.96 -0.94
CA CYS A 80 1.94 -10.28 0.14
C CYS A 80 1.60 -11.30 1.25
N PRO A 81 2.01 -11.07 2.51
CA PRO A 81 1.84 -12.05 3.58
C PRO A 81 0.36 -12.28 3.93
N VAL A 82 -0.51 -11.32 3.61
CA VAL A 82 -1.95 -11.40 3.87
C VAL A 82 -2.69 -12.08 2.71
N MET A 83 -2.37 -11.70 1.47
CA MET A 83 -3.15 -12.10 0.29
C MET A 83 -2.46 -13.17 -0.58
N ASN A 84 -1.21 -13.52 -0.30
CA ASN A 84 -0.40 -14.47 -1.08
C ASN A 84 -0.26 -14.10 -2.58
N ILE A 85 -0.42 -12.81 -2.93
CA ILE A 85 -0.27 -12.24 -4.28
C ILE A 85 1.17 -11.75 -4.45
N SER A 86 1.80 -12.08 -5.57
CA SER A 86 3.13 -11.54 -5.91
C SER A 86 3.04 -10.09 -6.41
N GLU A 87 4.13 -9.35 -6.28
CA GLU A 87 4.25 -7.98 -6.81
C GLU A 87 3.92 -7.91 -8.30
N GLY A 88 4.45 -8.85 -9.10
CA GLY A 88 4.18 -8.90 -10.54
C GLY A 88 2.71 -9.14 -10.88
N GLU A 89 2.00 -9.96 -10.12
CA GLU A 89 0.55 -10.13 -10.28
C GLU A 89 -0.20 -8.83 -9.99
N MET A 90 0.22 -8.11 -8.95
CA MET A 90 -0.40 -6.85 -8.55
C MET A 90 -0.12 -5.73 -9.56
N ILE A 91 1.07 -5.67 -10.16
CA ILE A 91 1.43 -4.66 -11.17
C ILE A 91 0.72 -4.91 -12.50
N ASN A 92 0.55 -6.17 -12.90
CA ASN A 92 -0.01 -6.52 -14.22
C ASN A 92 -1.53 -6.37 -14.29
N ASP A 93 -2.26 -6.81 -13.27
CA ASP A 93 -3.73 -6.70 -13.23
C ASP A 93 -4.24 -6.42 -11.80
N PRO A 94 -4.01 -5.19 -11.29
CA PRO A 94 -4.36 -4.85 -9.92
C PRO A 94 -5.87 -4.93 -9.67
N ILE A 95 -6.69 -4.58 -10.68
CA ILE A 95 -8.15 -4.55 -10.55
C ILE A 95 -8.71 -5.96 -10.39
N ALA A 96 -8.32 -6.89 -11.27
CA ALA A 96 -8.81 -8.26 -11.16
C ALA A 96 -8.38 -8.90 -9.83
N LYS A 97 -7.13 -8.65 -9.40
CA LYS A 97 -6.61 -9.17 -8.14
C LYS A 97 -7.38 -8.63 -6.95
N LEU A 98 -7.58 -7.32 -6.84
CA LEU A 98 -8.35 -6.73 -5.74
C LEU A 98 -9.81 -7.24 -5.71
N LYS A 99 -10.41 -7.45 -6.88
CA LYS A 99 -11.77 -8.01 -6.99
C LYS A 99 -11.86 -9.45 -6.46
N GLU A 100 -10.81 -10.27 -6.58
CA GLU A 100 -10.77 -11.62 -5.97
C GLU A 100 -10.92 -11.57 -4.44
N PHE A 101 -10.53 -10.46 -3.80
CA PHE A 101 -10.67 -10.22 -2.36
C PHE A 101 -11.91 -9.38 -2.00
N GLY A 102 -12.81 -9.17 -2.96
CA GLY A 102 -14.04 -8.39 -2.77
C GLY A 102 -13.82 -6.88 -2.68
N ILE A 103 -12.63 -6.37 -3.01
CA ILE A 103 -12.34 -4.94 -3.09
C ILE A 103 -12.84 -4.42 -4.44
N ARG A 104 -13.71 -3.40 -4.40
CA ARG A 104 -14.25 -2.77 -5.62
C ARG A 104 -13.39 -1.60 -6.03
N VAL A 105 -13.09 -1.51 -7.32
CA VAL A 105 -12.36 -0.40 -7.94
C VAL A 105 -13.32 0.29 -8.91
N PRO A 106 -13.58 1.60 -8.78
CA PRO A 106 -12.89 2.57 -7.90
C PRO A 106 -13.53 2.77 -6.51
N GLU A 107 -14.63 2.08 -6.17
CA GLU A 107 -15.46 2.48 -5.03
C GLU A 107 -14.78 2.33 -3.66
N ASP A 108 -14.04 1.23 -3.45
CA ASP A 108 -13.31 0.98 -2.20
C ASP A 108 -11.86 1.47 -2.29
N ILE A 109 -11.25 1.34 -3.47
CA ILE A 109 -9.89 1.84 -3.78
C ILE A 109 -9.86 2.41 -5.19
N GLU A 110 -9.42 3.65 -5.34
CA GLU A 110 -9.05 4.26 -6.61
C GLU A 110 -7.61 3.90 -6.98
N ILE A 111 -7.38 3.55 -8.25
CA ILE A 111 -6.05 3.18 -8.76
C ILE A 111 -5.65 4.16 -9.85
N VAL A 112 -4.53 4.84 -9.63
CA VAL A 112 -3.94 5.80 -10.58
C VAL A 112 -2.52 5.35 -10.89
N LYS A 113 -2.17 5.28 -12.16
CA LYS A 113 -0.81 4.91 -12.59
C LYS A 113 -0.17 6.12 -13.28
N ASP A 114 1.06 6.44 -12.88
CA ASP A 114 1.86 7.46 -13.54
C ASP A 114 2.18 7.08 -14.99
N ASP A 115 2.27 8.08 -15.86
CA ASP A 115 2.69 7.89 -17.25
C ASP A 115 4.20 7.59 -17.36
N ASP A 116 5.00 7.99 -16.37
CA ASP A 116 6.43 7.71 -16.32
C ASP A 116 6.67 6.21 -16.02
N PRO A 117 7.41 5.46 -16.86
CA PRO A 117 7.78 4.07 -16.59
C PRO A 117 8.60 3.84 -15.30
N ASN A 118 9.15 4.90 -14.70
CA ASN A 118 9.83 4.86 -13.41
C ASN A 118 8.99 5.50 -12.28
N GLY A 119 7.75 5.90 -12.56
CA GLY A 119 6.80 6.40 -11.57
C GLY A 119 6.15 5.28 -10.77
N TYR A 120 4.94 5.55 -10.26
CA TYR A 120 4.25 4.67 -9.32
C TYR A 120 2.85 4.26 -9.80
N ILE A 121 2.37 3.16 -9.22
CA ILE A 121 0.95 2.83 -9.16
C ILE A 121 0.46 3.25 -7.78
N HIS A 122 -0.45 4.21 -7.75
CA HIS A 122 -1.08 4.74 -6.55
C HIS A 122 -2.39 3.99 -6.26
N TYR A 123 -2.53 3.58 -5.01
CA TYR A 123 -3.75 3.01 -4.44
C TYR A 123 -4.26 4.01 -3.41
N ILE A 124 -5.41 4.61 -3.70
CA ILE A 124 -6.01 5.66 -2.89
C ILE A 124 -7.29 5.11 -2.29
N CYS A 125 -7.44 5.19 -0.98
CA CYS A 125 -8.62 4.71 -0.31
C CYS A 125 -9.15 5.72 0.70
N ASN A 126 -10.46 5.64 0.91
CA ASN A 126 -11.20 6.46 1.84
C ASN A 126 -11.49 5.65 3.10
N ILE A 127 -10.97 6.09 4.23
CA ILE A 127 -11.15 5.44 5.52
C ILE A 127 -12.07 6.31 6.36
N THR A 128 -13.07 5.70 6.98
CA THR A 128 -13.88 6.35 8.02
C THR A 128 -13.25 6.02 9.38
N LEU A 129 -12.97 7.04 10.19
CA LEU A 129 -12.38 6.94 11.54
C LEU A 129 -13.40 6.77 12.66
#